data_AF-A0AAN9ASN3-F1
#
_entry.id   AF-A0AAN9ASN3-F1
#
_cell.length_a   1.000
_cell.length_b   1.000
_cell.length_c   1.000
_cell.angle_alpha   90.00
_cell.angle_beta   90.00
_cell.angle_gamma   90.00
#
_symmetry.space_group_name_H-M   'P 1'
#
loop_
_entity.id
_entity.type
_entity.pdbx_description
1 polymer ?
#
loop_
_entity_poly.entity_id
_entity_poly.type
_entity_poly.pdbx_seq_one_letter_code
_entity_poly.pdbx_strand_id
1 'polypeptide(L)'
;MSKRPTKRPGRPSKQPPKRFRDEEAEGEDEMGVKESLTQLLAEQKALRKEIAEIRAAKTPAPEASPAGSTTSTGGKSNSGMAGHSGHSDDEVPAIVSTCRATSGWDFTSARTIGGDRRLGELLTASYAKGTQQAYRRTWVSVTSFLKQRGFSTSLPMSTAAVCLYIGSLHEEGKAASTVMSAVSAISCVHKLNGLGDPTIDYTVKRLLQGCKRVGDKGKDTRLPITVPILNSIMEKSEVAIGENYEKIRFRAMCTLAFHSLLRVGEMAVSREPENVLHRGDVRLDGQALTITFRNFKSSAKPVTHTVEKAKAGVPCAVEAMRAYMSIRGNATGPLFRAMSGAPITAREFNEQLQLVFQFCGLPKQNFKSHSFRIGGASHMARNGASDAQIRQAGRWSSNAFLSYIRVHNW
;
A
#
# COMPACT_ATOMS: atom_id res chain seq x y z
N MET A 1 55.06 -28.88 66.01
CA MET A 1 54.75 -27.87 67.03
C MET A 1 55.06 -26.48 66.48
N SER A 2 54.12 -25.57 66.69
CA SER A 2 54.01 -24.14 66.34
C SER A 2 55.29 -23.26 66.47
N LYS A 3 55.50 -22.28 65.56
CA LYS A 3 55.18 -20.85 65.83
C LYS A 3 55.62 -19.85 64.72
N ARG A 4 54.62 -19.01 64.38
CA ARG A 4 54.61 -17.53 64.16
C ARG A 4 54.97 -16.90 62.80
N PRO A 5 53.99 -16.18 62.19
CA PRO A 5 54.19 -15.24 61.10
C PRO A 5 54.19 -13.75 61.55
N THR A 6 54.68 -12.91 60.64
CA THR A 6 54.99 -11.48 60.72
C THR A 6 53.77 -10.54 60.69
N LYS A 7 53.87 -9.40 61.40
CA LYS A 7 52.89 -8.30 61.52
C LYS A 7 52.62 -7.59 60.16
N ARG A 8 51.34 -7.28 59.88
CA ARG A 8 50.90 -6.22 58.94
C ARG A 8 50.22 -5.09 59.73
N PRO A 9 50.35 -3.81 59.34
CA PRO A 9 49.71 -2.69 60.02
C PRO A 9 48.24 -2.51 59.59
N GLY A 10 47.48 -1.91 60.50
CA GLY A 10 46.02 -1.90 60.56
C GLY A 10 45.28 -0.97 59.59
N ARG A 11 43.99 -1.25 59.49
CA ARG A 11 42.94 -0.62 58.67
C ARG A 11 42.36 0.61 59.40
N PRO A 12 42.05 1.72 58.72
CA PRO A 12 41.18 2.75 59.28
C PRO A 12 39.70 2.43 59.05
N SER A 13 38.91 2.78 60.05
CA SER A 13 37.45 2.62 60.19
C SER A 13 36.63 3.52 59.26
N LYS A 14 35.46 3.03 58.86
CA LYS A 14 34.42 3.73 58.10
C LYS A 14 33.81 4.90 58.89
N GLN A 15 33.66 6.06 58.24
CA GLN A 15 32.62 7.06 58.52
C GLN A 15 31.90 7.41 57.20
N PRO A 16 30.58 7.71 57.22
CA PRO A 16 29.78 7.88 56.00
C PRO A 16 29.91 9.31 55.44
N PRO A 17 29.89 9.52 54.11
CA PRO A 17 29.78 10.87 53.58
C PRO A 17 28.33 11.37 53.68
N LYS A 18 28.25 12.64 54.08
CA LYS A 18 27.05 13.45 54.32
C LYS A 18 26.24 13.63 53.03
N ARG A 19 24.91 13.56 53.15
CA ARG A 19 23.97 14.12 52.17
C ARG A 19 24.24 15.62 52.02
N PHE A 20 24.50 16.08 50.81
CA PHE A 20 24.34 17.47 50.40
C PHE A 20 23.50 17.50 49.12
N ARG A 21 22.58 18.47 49.10
CA ARG A 21 21.54 18.75 48.11
C ARG A 21 22.15 19.06 46.75
N ASP A 22 21.63 18.42 45.71
CA ASP A 22 21.64 18.92 44.33
C ASP A 22 20.27 18.55 43.73
N GLU A 23 19.26 19.38 44.00
CA GLU A 23 17.90 19.25 43.44
C GLU A 23 17.47 20.50 42.65
N GLU A 24 18.40 21.43 42.35
CA GLU A 24 18.07 22.72 41.70
C GLU A 24 18.66 22.90 40.28
N ALA A 25 19.42 21.93 39.73
CA ALA A 25 20.03 22.08 38.40
C ALA A 25 19.20 21.51 37.22
N GLU A 26 18.14 20.75 37.47
CA GLU A 26 17.29 20.19 36.39
C GLU A 26 16.10 21.10 36.00
N GLY A 27 15.90 22.21 36.72
CA GLY A 27 14.79 23.14 36.48
C GLY A 27 15.04 24.20 35.39
N GLU A 28 16.29 24.56 35.11
CA GLU A 28 16.63 25.65 34.17
C GLU A 28 16.56 25.21 32.70
N ASP A 29 16.95 23.96 32.40
CA ASP A 29 16.96 23.43 31.03
C ASP A 29 15.53 23.08 30.54
N GLU A 30 14.65 22.62 31.44
CA GLU A 30 13.25 22.36 31.11
C GLU A 30 12.44 23.65 30.86
N MET A 31 12.84 24.76 31.49
CA MET A 31 12.19 26.07 31.34
C MET A 31 12.56 26.71 29.98
N GLY A 32 13.83 26.62 29.58
CA GLY A 32 14.30 27.10 28.27
C GLY A 32 13.68 26.34 27.09
N VAL A 33 13.48 25.03 27.22
CA VAL A 33 12.81 24.21 26.19
C VAL A 33 11.31 24.56 26.10
N LYS A 34 10.65 24.83 27.23
CA LYS A 34 9.24 25.27 27.24
C LYS A 34 9.07 26.67 26.64
N GLU A 35 9.95 27.62 26.92
CA GLU A 35 9.92 28.94 26.30
C GLU A 35 10.15 28.87 24.79
N SER A 36 11.13 28.07 24.34
CA SER A 36 11.40 27.86 22.91
C SER A 36 10.21 27.21 22.17
N LEU A 37 9.54 26.24 22.79
CA LEU A 37 8.34 25.62 22.23
C LEU A 37 7.17 26.62 22.15
N THR A 38 7.03 27.48 23.15
CA THR A 38 5.97 28.49 23.19
C THR A 38 6.17 29.55 22.10
N GLN A 39 7.43 29.96 21.87
CA GLN A 39 7.80 30.89 20.80
C GLN A 39 7.55 30.28 19.40
N LEU A 40 7.94 29.01 19.18
CA LEU A 40 7.66 28.27 17.94
C LEU A 40 6.16 28.13 17.65
N LEU A 41 5.34 27.91 18.68
CA LEU A 41 3.89 27.83 18.55
C LEU A 41 3.26 29.20 18.21
N ALA A 42 3.80 30.28 18.76
CA ALA A 42 3.37 31.64 18.43
C ALA A 42 3.70 32.01 16.98
N GLU A 43 4.91 31.67 16.50
CA GLU A 43 5.33 31.87 15.11
C GLU A 43 4.48 31.05 14.13
N GLN A 44 4.20 29.78 14.45
CA GLN A 44 3.29 28.94 13.66
C GLN A 44 1.87 29.54 13.57
N LYS A 45 1.38 30.15 14.65
CA LYS A 45 0.07 30.78 14.67
C LYS A 45 0.05 32.05 13.82
N ALA A 46 1.12 32.85 13.84
CA ALA A 46 1.27 34.04 13.00
C ALA A 46 1.31 33.67 11.50
N LEU A 47 2.13 32.68 11.13
CA LEU A 47 2.22 32.19 9.75
C LEU A 47 0.88 31.66 9.22
N ARG A 48 0.11 30.96 10.05
CA ARG A 48 -1.23 30.48 9.67
C ARG A 48 -2.20 31.62 9.40
N LYS A 49 -2.11 32.71 10.17
CA LYS A 49 -2.94 33.90 9.98
C LYS A 49 -2.57 34.62 8.67
N GLU A 50 -1.28 34.79 8.40
CA GLU A 50 -0.78 35.40 7.16
C GLU A 50 -1.19 34.59 5.91
N ILE A 51 -1.09 33.26 5.97
CA ILE A 51 -1.55 32.37 4.89
C ILE A 51 -3.07 32.51 4.67
N ALA A 52 -3.85 32.69 5.74
CA ALA A 52 -5.30 32.87 5.63
C ALA A 52 -5.65 34.23 4.99
N GLU A 53 -4.93 35.29 5.33
CA GLU A 53 -5.09 36.63 4.74
C GLU A 53 -4.71 36.64 3.25
N ILE A 54 -3.60 36.00 2.87
CA ILE A 54 -3.20 35.83 1.46
C ILE A 54 -4.26 35.06 0.66
N ARG A 55 -4.92 34.07 1.28
CA ARG A 55 -6.00 33.31 0.63
C ARG A 55 -7.27 34.14 0.49
N ALA A 56 -7.62 34.94 1.50
CA ALA A 56 -8.76 35.84 1.42
C ALA A 56 -8.57 36.89 0.31
N ALA A 57 -7.36 37.44 0.17
CA ALA A 57 -7.01 38.43 -0.86
C ALA A 57 -7.02 37.87 -2.31
N LYS A 58 -7.02 36.54 -2.49
CA LYS A 58 -7.00 35.88 -3.81
C LYS A 58 -8.35 35.37 -4.30
N THR A 59 -9.45 35.69 -3.61
CA THR A 59 -10.79 35.27 -4.03
C THR A 59 -11.42 36.39 -4.86
N PRO A 60 -11.67 36.22 -6.17
CA PRO A 60 -12.42 37.20 -6.95
C PRO A 60 -13.88 37.21 -6.51
N ALA A 61 -14.47 38.39 -6.37
CA ALA A 61 -15.92 38.54 -6.15
C ALA A 61 -16.70 37.96 -7.33
N PRO A 62 -17.89 37.34 -7.10
CA PRO A 62 -18.68 36.78 -8.18
C PRO A 62 -19.29 37.90 -9.04
N GLU A 63 -18.99 37.90 -10.33
CA GLU A 63 -19.66 38.74 -11.32
C GLU A 63 -21.14 38.35 -11.43
N ALA A 64 -22.01 39.34 -11.23
CA ALA A 64 -23.44 39.23 -11.48
C ALA A 64 -23.70 39.15 -12.99
N SER A 65 -24.40 38.11 -13.43
CA SER A 65 -24.95 38.04 -14.80
C SER A 65 -26.17 38.96 -14.94
N PRO A 66 -26.31 39.72 -16.03
CA PRO A 66 -27.49 40.55 -16.25
C PRO A 66 -28.63 39.74 -16.86
N ALA A 67 -29.85 40.14 -16.49
CA ALA A 67 -31.11 39.69 -17.05
C ALA A 67 -31.49 40.47 -18.32
N GLY A 68 -32.36 39.85 -19.15
CA GLY A 68 -33.10 40.47 -20.27
C GLY A 68 -32.80 39.78 -21.61
N SER A 69 -33.72 39.55 -22.54
CA SER A 69 -35.18 39.69 -22.60
C SER A 69 -35.66 39.00 -23.89
N THR A 70 -36.91 38.55 -23.86
CA THR A 70 -37.83 38.15 -24.94
C THR A 70 -37.59 38.66 -26.38
N THR A 71 -37.83 37.79 -27.39
CA THR A 71 -38.76 38.07 -28.51
C THR A 71 -39.08 36.80 -29.31
N SER A 72 -40.37 36.62 -29.65
CA SER A 72 -40.91 35.61 -30.57
C SER A 72 -40.80 36.04 -32.04
N THR A 73 -40.72 35.10 -32.97
CA THR A 73 -41.47 35.10 -34.25
C THR A 73 -41.35 33.75 -34.95
N GLY A 74 -42.46 33.25 -35.51
CA GLY A 74 -42.58 31.95 -36.17
C GLY A 74 -42.42 31.94 -37.70
N GLY A 75 -42.69 30.77 -38.29
CA GLY A 75 -42.76 30.50 -39.75
C GLY A 75 -42.38 29.04 -40.04
N LYS A 76 -43.33 28.10 -40.08
CA LYS A 76 -44.02 27.52 -41.26
C LYS A 76 -43.13 26.77 -42.28
N SER A 77 -43.39 25.45 -42.36
CA SER A 77 -43.49 24.56 -43.55
C SER A 77 -42.40 24.57 -44.62
N ASN A 78 -41.85 23.40 -44.98
CA ASN A 78 -42.41 22.59 -46.08
C ASN A 78 -41.79 21.19 -46.21
N SER A 79 -42.62 20.29 -46.71
CA SER A 79 -42.38 18.92 -47.20
C SER A 79 -41.54 18.84 -48.49
N GLY A 80 -40.89 17.71 -48.74
CA GLY A 80 -40.38 17.36 -50.08
C GLY A 80 -39.63 16.02 -50.12
N MET A 81 -40.15 15.09 -50.94
CA MET A 81 -39.82 13.67 -51.06
C MET A 81 -38.70 13.33 -52.06
N ALA A 82 -38.13 12.13 -51.84
CA ALA A 82 -37.75 11.08 -52.82
C ALA A 82 -36.48 11.22 -53.71
N GLY A 83 -35.75 10.10 -53.85
CA GLY A 83 -35.03 9.78 -55.10
C GLY A 83 -33.78 8.87 -55.07
N HIS A 84 -33.96 7.57 -54.80
CA HIS A 84 -33.37 6.40 -55.52
C HIS A 84 -31.87 6.03 -55.59
N SER A 85 -31.65 4.72 -55.35
CA SER A 85 -30.67 3.74 -55.90
C SER A 85 -29.19 3.89 -55.50
N GLY A 86 -28.41 2.85 -55.17
CA GLY A 86 -28.59 1.40 -55.14
C GLY A 86 -27.21 0.71 -55.19
N HIS A 87 -27.11 -0.49 -54.60
CA HIS A 87 -26.14 -1.59 -54.81
C HIS A 87 -24.99 -1.89 -53.80
N SER A 88 -24.94 -3.22 -53.55
CA SER A 88 -23.93 -4.13 -52.99
C SER A 88 -23.65 -4.12 -51.49
N ASP A 89 -24.47 -4.89 -50.76
CA ASP A 89 -24.11 -6.13 -50.06
C ASP A 89 -22.63 -6.32 -49.66
N ASP A 90 -22.35 -6.08 -48.38
CA ASP A 90 -21.42 -6.88 -47.58
C ASP A 90 -22.07 -7.04 -46.19
N GLU A 91 -22.84 -8.11 -46.02
CA GLU A 91 -23.42 -8.52 -44.73
C GLU A 91 -22.28 -8.87 -43.75
N VAL A 92 -21.88 -7.89 -42.95
CA VAL A 92 -21.19 -8.16 -41.69
C VAL A 92 -22.23 -8.79 -40.75
N PRO A 93 -22.03 -10.04 -40.25
CA PRO A 93 -23.02 -10.66 -39.39
C PRO A 93 -23.26 -9.80 -38.16
N ALA A 94 -24.50 -9.34 -37.98
CA ALA A 94 -24.95 -8.61 -36.82
C ALA A 94 -24.96 -9.54 -35.59
N ILE A 95 -23.80 -9.74 -34.96
CA ILE A 95 -23.67 -10.44 -33.67
C ILE A 95 -24.00 -9.46 -32.52
N VAL A 96 -25.09 -8.70 -32.64
CA VAL A 96 -25.62 -7.89 -31.52
C VAL A 96 -26.83 -8.61 -30.92
N SER A 97 -26.58 -9.81 -30.40
CA SER A 97 -27.52 -10.46 -29.48
C SER A 97 -27.46 -9.74 -28.12
N THR A 98 -28.62 -9.48 -27.52
CA THR A 98 -28.77 -8.74 -26.27
C THR A 98 -28.17 -9.53 -25.11
N CYS A 99 -27.07 -9.04 -24.50
CA CYS A 99 -26.52 -9.62 -23.29
C CYS A 99 -27.49 -9.39 -22.11
N ARG A 100 -28.29 -10.40 -21.76
CA ARG A 100 -28.92 -10.45 -20.44
C ARG A 100 -27.81 -10.59 -19.42
N ALA A 101 -27.74 -9.65 -18.48
CA ALA A 101 -26.83 -9.73 -17.34
C ALA A 101 -27.20 -10.93 -16.48
N THR A 102 -26.56 -12.07 -16.74
CA THR A 102 -26.51 -13.16 -15.77
C THR A 102 -25.82 -12.60 -14.52
N SER A 103 -26.34 -12.95 -13.35
CA SER A 103 -25.96 -12.41 -12.04
C SER A 103 -24.51 -12.71 -11.61
N GLY A 104 -23.68 -13.26 -12.50
CA GLY A 104 -22.26 -13.48 -12.26
C GLY A 104 -21.48 -13.30 -13.55
N TRP A 105 -20.94 -12.10 -13.78
CA TRP A 105 -19.86 -11.96 -14.74
C TRP A 105 -18.64 -12.76 -14.25
N ASP A 106 -18.12 -13.58 -15.15
CA ASP A 106 -16.86 -14.28 -15.06
C ASP A 106 -16.05 -13.95 -16.33
N PHE A 107 -14.72 -13.86 -16.21
CA PHE A 107 -13.81 -13.69 -17.34
C PHE A 107 -13.98 -14.78 -18.41
N THR A 108 -14.48 -15.96 -18.01
CA THR A 108 -14.82 -17.08 -18.91
C THR A 108 -16.12 -16.87 -19.70
N SER A 109 -17.01 -15.98 -19.22
CA SER A 109 -18.35 -15.72 -19.77
C SER A 109 -18.43 -14.47 -20.66
N ALA A 110 -17.38 -13.64 -20.67
CA ALA A 110 -17.20 -12.66 -21.73
C ALA A 110 -17.19 -13.45 -23.03
N ARG A 111 -18.09 -13.13 -23.98
CA ARG A 111 -18.26 -13.90 -25.23
C ARG A 111 -16.88 -14.30 -25.74
N THR A 112 -16.54 -15.56 -25.51
CA THR A 112 -15.42 -16.19 -26.18
C THR A 112 -15.67 -15.90 -27.64
N ILE A 113 -14.71 -15.27 -28.30
CA ILE A 113 -14.80 -15.03 -29.74
C ILE A 113 -15.17 -16.40 -30.36
N GLY A 114 -16.40 -16.54 -30.86
CA GLY A 114 -16.93 -17.81 -31.37
C GLY A 114 -17.19 -18.96 -30.37
N GLY A 115 -17.26 -18.74 -29.06
CA GLY A 115 -17.54 -19.83 -28.10
C GLY A 115 -16.31 -20.66 -27.68
N ASP A 116 -15.11 -20.35 -28.16
CA ASP A 116 -13.89 -21.13 -27.88
C ASP A 116 -13.41 -20.98 -26.42
N ARG A 117 -13.54 -22.07 -25.66
CA ARG A 117 -13.09 -22.21 -24.27
C ARG A 117 -11.62 -21.83 -24.07
N ARG A 118 -10.73 -22.12 -25.03
CA ARG A 118 -9.29 -21.82 -24.95
C ARG A 118 -9.04 -20.31 -24.92
N LEU A 119 -9.81 -19.54 -25.68
CA LEU A 119 -9.71 -18.08 -25.66
C LEU A 119 -10.14 -17.51 -24.31
N GLY A 120 -11.19 -18.08 -23.70
CA GLY A 120 -11.64 -17.71 -22.35
C GLY A 120 -10.59 -17.99 -21.27
N GLU A 121 -9.89 -19.12 -21.37
CA GLU A 121 -8.77 -19.46 -20.49
C GLU A 121 -7.61 -18.46 -20.62
N LEU A 122 -7.23 -18.10 -21.85
CA LEU A 122 -6.16 -17.14 -22.10
C LEU A 122 -6.52 -15.73 -21.61
N LEU A 123 -7.75 -15.27 -21.86
CA LEU A 123 -8.25 -13.98 -21.37
C LEU A 123 -8.27 -13.94 -19.85
N THR A 124 -8.70 -15.03 -19.20
CA THR A 124 -8.68 -15.13 -17.73
C THR A 124 -7.24 -15.07 -17.22
N ALA A 125 -6.32 -15.85 -17.81
CA ALA A 125 -4.92 -15.91 -17.43
C ALA A 125 -4.16 -14.58 -17.64
N SER A 126 -4.65 -13.69 -18.51
CA SER A 126 -4.06 -12.37 -18.74
C SER A 126 -4.12 -11.43 -17.51
N TYR A 127 -5.00 -11.73 -16.54
CA TYR A 127 -5.13 -10.97 -15.29
C TYR A 127 -4.69 -11.80 -14.09
N ALA A 128 -4.00 -11.16 -13.14
CA ALA A 128 -3.69 -11.78 -11.85
C ALA A 128 -4.97 -12.21 -11.11
N LYS A 129 -4.94 -13.35 -10.40
CA LYS A 129 -6.08 -13.90 -9.64
C LYS A 129 -6.72 -12.85 -8.70
N GLY A 130 -5.90 -12.05 -8.03
CA GLY A 130 -6.37 -10.96 -7.17
C GLY A 130 -7.15 -9.88 -7.93
N THR A 131 -6.72 -9.53 -9.14
CA THR A 131 -7.42 -8.59 -10.02
C THR A 131 -8.74 -9.18 -10.49
N GLN A 132 -8.75 -10.46 -10.88
CA GLN A 132 -9.97 -11.14 -11.30
C GLN A 132 -11.04 -11.10 -10.21
N GLN A 133 -10.66 -11.44 -8.98
CA GLN A 133 -11.57 -11.42 -7.84
C GLN A 133 -12.05 -9.99 -7.50
N ALA A 134 -11.18 -8.99 -7.60
CA ALA A 134 -11.56 -7.59 -7.36
C ALA A 134 -12.57 -7.10 -8.41
N TYR A 135 -12.38 -7.43 -9.68
CA TYR A 135 -13.29 -7.05 -10.75
C TYR A 135 -14.64 -7.76 -10.61
N ARG A 136 -14.65 -9.05 -10.28
CA ARG A 136 -15.88 -9.80 -10.02
C ARG A 136 -16.71 -9.18 -8.89
N ARG A 137 -16.06 -8.82 -7.78
CA ARG A 137 -16.72 -8.14 -6.64
C ARG A 137 -17.29 -6.78 -7.04
N THR A 138 -16.53 -6.02 -7.83
CA THR A 138 -16.99 -4.73 -8.35
C THR A 138 -18.23 -4.94 -9.24
N TRP A 139 -18.21 -5.93 -10.12
CA TRP A 139 -19.33 -6.21 -11.01
C TRP A 139 -20.62 -6.52 -10.23
N VAL A 140 -20.51 -7.35 -9.20
CA VAL A 140 -21.63 -7.64 -8.29
C VAL A 140 -22.11 -6.36 -7.59
N SER A 141 -21.19 -5.51 -7.12
CA SER A 141 -21.54 -4.24 -6.49
C SER A 141 -22.28 -3.28 -7.43
N VAL A 142 -21.77 -3.02 -8.64
CA VAL A 142 -22.41 -2.08 -9.59
C VAL A 142 -23.76 -2.61 -10.05
N THR A 143 -23.87 -3.90 -10.36
CA THR A 143 -25.16 -4.48 -10.79
C THR A 143 -26.20 -4.46 -9.66
N SER A 144 -25.78 -4.64 -8.41
CA SER A 144 -26.69 -4.53 -7.26
C SER A 144 -27.17 -3.08 -7.07
N PHE A 145 -26.25 -2.11 -7.17
CA PHE A 145 -26.58 -0.69 -7.10
C PHE A 145 -27.59 -0.28 -8.19
N LEU A 146 -27.36 -0.70 -9.44
CA LEU A 146 -28.25 -0.38 -10.55
C LEU A 146 -29.66 -0.98 -10.35
N LYS A 147 -29.74 -2.25 -9.93
CA LYS A 147 -31.02 -2.91 -9.62
C LYS A 147 -31.79 -2.18 -8.53
N GLN A 148 -31.12 -1.80 -7.44
CA GLN A 148 -31.74 -1.08 -6.33
C GLN A 148 -32.29 0.30 -6.73
N ARG A 149 -31.67 0.93 -7.73
CA ARG A 149 -32.07 2.24 -8.26
C ARG A 149 -33.01 2.16 -9.47
N GLY A 150 -33.47 0.97 -9.84
CA GLY A 150 -34.38 0.77 -10.98
C GLY A 150 -33.73 0.94 -12.37
N PHE A 151 -32.40 0.97 -12.44
CA PHE A 151 -31.69 1.03 -13.72
C PHE A 151 -31.55 -0.35 -14.35
N SER A 152 -31.54 -0.39 -15.69
CA SER A 152 -31.20 -1.60 -16.41
C SER A 152 -29.79 -2.05 -16.08
N THR A 153 -29.61 -3.36 -15.93
CA THR A 153 -28.29 -4.01 -15.82
C THR A 153 -27.79 -4.59 -17.14
N SER A 154 -28.54 -4.38 -18.23
CA SER A 154 -28.13 -4.80 -19.57
C SER A 154 -26.85 -4.11 -20.00
N LEU A 155 -26.04 -4.82 -20.78
CA LEU A 155 -24.90 -4.25 -21.47
C LEU A 155 -25.30 -3.72 -22.86
N PRO A 156 -24.68 -2.63 -23.35
CA PRO A 156 -23.73 -1.77 -22.65
C PRO A 156 -24.42 -0.91 -21.57
N MET A 157 -23.69 -0.59 -20.50
CA MET A 157 -24.16 0.40 -19.53
C MET A 157 -24.14 1.80 -20.15
N SER A 158 -25.11 2.64 -19.77
CA SER A 158 -25.08 4.05 -20.12
C SER A 158 -24.01 4.80 -19.32
N THR A 159 -23.47 5.87 -19.92
CA THR A 159 -22.57 6.81 -19.22
C THR A 159 -23.20 7.36 -17.94
N ALA A 160 -24.51 7.64 -17.96
CA ALA A 160 -25.25 8.13 -16.80
C ALA A 160 -25.22 7.13 -15.64
N ALA A 161 -25.41 5.83 -15.91
CA ALA A 161 -25.34 4.78 -14.89
C ALA A 161 -23.95 4.69 -14.24
N VAL A 162 -22.88 4.81 -15.04
CA VAL A 162 -21.50 4.84 -14.53
C VAL A 162 -21.26 6.07 -13.66
N CYS A 163 -21.73 7.25 -14.09
CA CYS A 163 -21.60 8.50 -13.33
C CYS A 163 -22.31 8.42 -11.97
N LEU A 164 -23.55 7.89 -11.95
CA LEU A 164 -24.31 7.70 -10.71
C LEU A 164 -23.63 6.73 -9.74
N TYR A 165 -23.05 5.64 -10.26
CA TYR A 165 -22.30 4.70 -9.44
C TYR A 165 -21.00 5.31 -8.89
N ILE A 166 -20.30 6.14 -9.67
CA ILE A 166 -19.15 6.90 -9.15
C ILE A 166 -19.59 7.84 -8.01
N GLY A 167 -20.72 8.53 -8.19
CA GLY A 167 -21.32 9.38 -7.16
C GLY A 167 -21.63 8.61 -5.88
N SER A 168 -22.28 7.45 -5.99
CA SER A 168 -22.62 6.63 -4.82
C SER A 168 -21.39 6.12 -4.07
N LEU A 169 -20.34 5.69 -4.78
CA LEU A 169 -19.09 5.29 -4.15
C LEU A 169 -18.41 6.46 -3.42
N HIS A 170 -18.55 7.69 -3.95
CA HIS A 170 -18.04 8.88 -3.29
C HIS A 170 -18.84 9.23 -2.03
N GLU A 171 -20.18 9.17 -2.10
CA GLU A 171 -21.09 9.36 -0.94
C GLU A 171 -20.82 8.33 0.16
N GLU A 172 -20.53 7.08 -0.19
CA GLU A 172 -20.10 6.02 0.74
C GLU A 172 -18.70 6.27 1.33
N GLY A 173 -18.01 7.34 0.94
CA GLY A 173 -16.69 7.69 1.43
C GLY A 173 -15.57 6.77 0.92
N LYS A 174 -15.74 6.08 -0.22
CA LYS A 174 -14.69 5.24 -0.79
C LYS A 174 -13.50 6.10 -1.25
N ALA A 175 -12.29 5.56 -1.06
CA ALA A 175 -11.08 6.19 -1.57
C ALA A 175 -11.10 6.31 -3.10
N ALA A 176 -10.51 7.39 -3.64
CA ALA A 176 -10.45 7.62 -5.08
C ALA A 176 -9.81 6.46 -5.85
N SER A 177 -8.83 5.77 -5.27
CA SER A 177 -8.23 4.55 -5.85
C SER A 177 -9.23 3.41 -6.01
N THR A 178 -10.15 3.25 -5.06
CA THR A 178 -11.20 2.25 -5.12
C THR A 178 -12.20 2.59 -6.21
N VAL A 179 -12.61 3.85 -6.32
CA VAL A 179 -13.50 4.33 -7.38
C VAL A 179 -12.89 4.10 -8.76
N MET A 180 -11.61 4.47 -8.95
CA MET A 180 -10.90 4.23 -10.22
C MET A 180 -10.78 2.74 -10.55
N SER A 181 -10.51 1.89 -9.54
CA SER A 181 -10.48 0.44 -9.72
C SER A 181 -11.85 -0.10 -10.11
N ALA A 182 -12.93 0.47 -9.58
CA ALA A 182 -14.29 0.07 -9.90
C ALA A 182 -14.63 0.41 -11.37
N VAL A 183 -14.30 1.64 -11.80
CA VAL A 183 -14.47 2.07 -13.19
C VAL A 183 -13.62 1.22 -14.14
N SER A 184 -12.40 0.84 -13.75
CA SER A 184 -11.55 -0.05 -14.54
C SER A 184 -12.16 -1.44 -14.73
N ALA A 185 -12.86 -1.97 -13.73
CA ALA A 185 -13.60 -3.23 -13.85
C ALA A 185 -14.76 -3.09 -14.85
N ILE A 186 -15.53 -2.00 -14.79
CA ILE A 186 -16.61 -1.72 -15.74
C ILE A 186 -16.07 -1.64 -17.17
N SER A 187 -14.98 -0.90 -17.39
CA SER A 187 -14.27 -0.81 -18.67
C SER A 187 -13.85 -2.19 -19.17
N CYS A 188 -13.28 -3.02 -18.30
CA CYS A 188 -12.86 -4.38 -18.61
C CYS A 188 -14.03 -5.25 -19.09
N VAL A 189 -15.17 -5.21 -18.40
CA VAL A 189 -16.35 -5.99 -18.82
C VAL A 189 -16.83 -5.59 -20.21
N HIS A 190 -16.88 -4.29 -20.53
CA HIS A 190 -17.32 -3.83 -21.84
C HIS A 190 -16.35 -4.25 -22.95
N LYS A 191 -15.05 -3.99 -22.75
CA LYS A 191 -14.00 -4.33 -23.72
C LYS A 191 -13.93 -5.82 -24.01
N LEU A 192 -14.01 -6.66 -22.99
CA LEU A 192 -13.97 -8.12 -23.16
C LEU A 192 -15.20 -8.67 -23.89
N ASN A 193 -16.32 -7.94 -23.92
CA ASN A 193 -17.50 -8.30 -24.70
C ASN A 193 -17.55 -7.62 -26.07
N GLY A 194 -16.49 -6.90 -26.48
CA GLY A 194 -16.47 -6.15 -27.74
C GLY A 194 -17.46 -4.98 -27.80
N LEU A 195 -17.88 -4.48 -26.63
CA LEU A 195 -18.87 -3.40 -26.52
C LEU A 195 -18.20 -2.04 -26.33
N GLY A 196 -18.92 -0.98 -26.72
CA GLY A 196 -18.50 0.40 -26.44
C GLY A 196 -18.28 0.61 -24.93
N ASP A 197 -17.13 1.20 -24.58
CA ASP A 197 -16.73 1.42 -23.18
C ASP A 197 -17.28 2.76 -22.67
N PRO A 198 -18.31 2.78 -21.80
CA PRO A 198 -18.91 4.02 -21.30
C PRO A 198 -17.97 4.81 -20.39
N THR A 199 -16.87 4.21 -19.94
CA THR A 199 -15.94 4.84 -18.98
C THR A 199 -14.96 5.82 -19.63
N ILE A 200 -14.86 5.81 -20.97
CA ILE A 200 -13.98 6.73 -21.71
C ILE A 200 -14.57 8.14 -21.84
N ASP A 201 -15.85 8.29 -21.53
CA ASP A 201 -16.59 9.54 -21.60
C ASP A 201 -15.90 10.65 -20.79
N TYR A 202 -15.97 11.87 -21.32
CA TYR A 202 -15.33 13.03 -20.70
C TYR A 202 -15.87 13.28 -19.28
N THR A 203 -17.17 13.12 -19.06
CA THR A 203 -17.83 13.30 -17.77
C THR A 203 -17.29 12.31 -16.74
N VAL A 204 -17.15 11.04 -17.12
CA VAL A 204 -16.57 10.00 -16.24
C VAL A 204 -15.14 10.36 -15.85
N LYS A 205 -14.32 10.79 -16.80
CA LYS A 205 -12.94 11.24 -16.53
C LYS A 205 -12.91 12.45 -15.58
N ARG A 206 -13.82 13.41 -15.75
CA ARG A 206 -13.95 14.59 -14.87
C ARG A 206 -14.40 14.22 -13.46
N LEU A 207 -15.34 13.29 -13.32
CA LEU A 207 -15.76 12.77 -12.01
C LEU A 207 -14.62 12.08 -11.28
N LEU A 208 -13.86 11.22 -11.96
CA LEU A 208 -12.68 10.58 -11.37
C LEU A 208 -11.63 11.60 -10.91
N GLN A 209 -11.41 12.67 -11.70
CA GLN A 209 -10.54 13.76 -11.30
C GLN A 209 -11.09 14.53 -10.09
N GLY A 210 -12.40 14.73 -10.02
CA GLY A 210 -13.11 15.28 -8.86
C GLY A 210 -12.90 14.43 -7.61
N CYS A 211 -13.13 13.11 -7.69
CA CYS A 211 -12.91 12.18 -6.59
C CYS A 211 -11.47 12.23 -6.06
N LYS A 212 -10.46 12.43 -6.92
CA LYS A 212 -9.07 12.61 -6.48
C LYS A 212 -8.84 13.91 -5.70
N ARG A 213 -9.47 15.01 -6.12
CA ARG A 213 -9.28 16.34 -5.50
C ARG A 213 -10.05 16.47 -4.19
N VAL A 214 -11.31 16.05 -4.18
CA VAL A 214 -12.18 16.10 -3.01
C VAL A 214 -11.81 15.00 -2.01
N GLY A 215 -11.40 13.84 -2.51
CA GLY A 215 -11.06 12.66 -1.73
C GLY A 215 -9.62 12.61 -1.21
N ASP A 216 -9.03 13.74 -0.80
CA ASP A 216 -7.66 13.80 -0.24
C ASP A 216 -7.49 12.93 1.04
N LYS A 217 -8.60 12.34 1.52
CA LYS A 217 -8.66 11.24 2.51
C LYS A 217 -8.04 9.90 2.03
N GLY A 218 -7.65 9.78 0.75
CA GLY A 218 -7.19 8.52 0.14
C GLY A 218 -5.67 8.29 0.09
N LYS A 219 -4.83 9.20 0.60
CA LYS A 219 -3.38 8.97 0.66
C LYS A 219 -3.05 7.87 1.67
N ASP A 220 -2.06 7.05 1.36
CA ASP A 220 -1.60 5.99 2.28
C ASP A 220 -1.03 6.62 3.56
N THR A 221 -1.86 6.63 4.62
CA THR A 221 -1.53 7.21 5.92
C THR A 221 -0.49 6.41 6.70
N ARG A 222 -0.09 5.23 6.21
CA ARG A 222 0.91 4.40 6.88
C ARG A 222 2.23 5.13 6.97
N LEU A 223 2.84 5.17 8.14
CA LEU A 223 4.14 5.80 8.34
C LEU A 223 5.28 4.83 7.99
N PRO A 224 6.45 5.33 7.56
CA PRO A 224 7.64 4.50 7.34
C PRO A 224 8.15 3.92 8.66
N ILE A 225 8.62 2.67 8.64
CA ILE A 225 9.50 2.19 9.72
C ILE A 225 10.87 2.84 9.51
N THR A 226 11.26 3.76 10.39
CA THR A 226 12.60 4.37 10.37
C THR A 226 13.62 3.45 11.06
N VAL A 227 14.91 3.74 10.94
CA VAL A 227 15.96 2.97 11.65
C VAL A 227 15.76 3.00 13.18
N PRO A 228 15.47 4.15 13.82
CA PRO A 228 15.12 4.18 15.25
C PRO A 228 13.93 3.29 15.61
N ILE A 229 12.87 3.33 14.79
CA ILE A 229 11.70 2.45 14.99
C ILE A 229 12.10 0.97 14.81
N LEU A 230 12.92 0.64 13.81
CA LEU A 230 13.39 -0.72 13.60
C LEU A 230 14.23 -1.22 14.79
N ASN A 231 15.10 -0.38 15.36
CA ASN A 231 15.84 -0.68 16.59
C ASN A 231 14.89 -0.94 17.76
N SER A 232 13.89 -0.08 17.97
CA SER A 232 12.86 -0.27 19.00
C SER A 232 12.11 -1.60 18.81
N ILE A 233 11.78 -1.98 17.57
CA ILE A 233 11.15 -3.28 17.28
C ILE A 233 12.07 -4.44 17.69
N MET A 234 13.37 -4.34 17.40
CA MET A 234 14.33 -5.39 17.79
C MET A 234 14.41 -5.50 19.32
N GLU A 235 14.52 -4.39 20.03
CA GLU A 235 14.58 -4.36 21.49
C GLU A 235 13.29 -4.89 22.13
N LYS A 236 12.14 -4.30 21.80
CA LYS A 236 10.85 -4.64 22.41
C LYS A 236 10.36 -6.04 22.06
N SER A 237 10.83 -6.62 20.95
CA SER A 237 10.57 -8.03 20.64
C SER A 237 11.14 -9.02 21.66
N GLU A 238 12.16 -8.65 22.47
CA GLU A 238 12.68 -9.52 23.54
C GLU A 238 11.68 -9.79 24.65
N VAL A 239 10.86 -8.78 24.94
CA VAL A 239 9.91 -8.81 26.06
C VAL A 239 8.52 -9.20 25.57
N ALA A 240 8.15 -8.74 24.36
CA ALA A 240 6.82 -8.96 23.80
C ALA A 240 6.56 -10.40 23.32
N ILE A 241 7.61 -11.14 22.97
CA ILE A 241 7.52 -12.51 22.44
C ILE A 241 8.17 -13.44 23.45
N GLY A 242 7.49 -14.51 23.90
CA GLY A 242 8.04 -15.40 24.92
C GLY A 242 9.15 -16.31 24.38
N GLU A 243 8.81 -17.10 23.37
CA GLU A 243 9.65 -18.18 22.84
C GLU A 243 10.88 -17.69 22.05
N ASN A 244 12.07 -18.20 22.37
CA ASN A 244 13.32 -17.74 21.76
C ASN A 244 13.37 -17.97 20.23
N TYR A 245 12.87 -19.11 19.77
CA TYR A 245 12.76 -19.40 18.33
C TYR A 245 11.89 -18.35 17.61
N GLU A 246 10.79 -17.93 18.25
CA GLU A 246 9.88 -16.95 17.69
C GLU A 246 10.46 -15.55 17.65
N LYS A 247 11.21 -15.15 18.69
CA LYS A 247 11.97 -13.88 18.71
C LYS A 247 12.92 -13.79 17.53
N ILE A 248 13.75 -14.82 17.36
CA ILE A 248 14.76 -14.88 16.29
C ILE A 248 14.08 -14.88 14.91
N ARG A 249 13.03 -15.67 14.72
CA ARG A 249 12.22 -15.69 13.50
C ARG A 249 11.62 -14.30 13.19
N PHE A 250 10.98 -13.67 14.18
CA PHE A 250 10.30 -12.40 14.02
C PHE A 250 11.28 -11.27 13.63
N ARG A 251 12.45 -11.22 14.27
CA ARG A 251 13.52 -10.26 13.93
C ARG A 251 14.06 -10.47 12.53
N ALA A 252 14.28 -11.72 12.13
CA ALA A 252 14.67 -12.07 10.77
C ALA A 252 13.61 -11.62 9.76
N MET A 253 12.32 -11.84 10.04
CA MET A 253 11.23 -11.35 9.17
C MET A 253 11.20 -9.83 9.05
N CYS A 254 11.31 -9.10 10.16
CA CYS A 254 11.25 -7.63 10.17
C CYS A 254 12.45 -6.98 9.45
N THR A 255 13.66 -7.45 9.74
CA THR A 255 14.88 -6.95 9.09
C THR A 255 14.90 -7.29 7.61
N LEU A 256 14.51 -8.51 7.23
CA LEU A 256 14.39 -8.89 5.82
C LEU A 256 13.34 -8.07 5.09
N ALA A 257 12.19 -7.81 5.72
CA ALA A 257 11.14 -6.97 5.14
C ALA A 257 11.62 -5.53 4.90
N PHE A 258 12.42 -4.98 5.82
CA PHE A 258 13.00 -3.65 5.70
C PHE A 258 14.07 -3.57 4.61
N HIS A 259 15.06 -4.47 4.63
CA HIS A 259 16.21 -4.39 3.72
C HIS A 259 15.91 -4.90 2.30
N SER A 260 15.02 -5.87 2.15
CA SER A 260 14.63 -6.44 0.84
C SER A 260 13.30 -5.89 0.32
N LEU A 261 12.78 -4.85 0.98
CA LEU A 261 11.52 -4.18 0.66
C LEU A 261 10.35 -5.14 0.52
N LEU A 262 10.25 -6.19 1.35
CA LEU A 262 9.29 -7.27 1.12
C LEU A 262 7.83 -6.82 1.23
N ARG A 263 6.97 -7.44 0.42
CA ARG A 263 5.53 -7.52 0.74
C ARG A 263 5.32 -8.64 1.75
N VAL A 264 4.32 -8.51 2.62
CA VAL A 264 4.03 -9.56 3.62
C VAL A 264 3.78 -10.94 2.97
N GLY A 265 3.14 -10.98 1.80
CA GLY A 265 2.92 -12.20 1.05
C GLY A 265 4.17 -12.87 0.46
N GLU A 266 5.31 -12.18 0.44
CA GLU A 266 6.60 -12.74 0.01
C GLU A 266 7.29 -13.49 1.18
N MET A 267 6.94 -13.18 2.44
CA MET A 267 7.55 -13.82 3.63
C MET A 267 6.57 -14.64 4.47
N ALA A 268 5.27 -14.50 4.26
CA ALA A 268 4.23 -15.21 5.00
C ALA A 268 3.08 -15.59 4.07
N VAL A 269 2.50 -16.76 4.30
CA VAL A 269 1.40 -17.30 3.49
C VAL A 269 0.19 -16.38 3.57
N SER A 270 -0.35 -16.05 2.40
CA SER A 270 -1.54 -15.21 2.26
C SER A 270 -2.44 -15.74 1.13
N ARG A 271 -3.06 -14.87 0.33
CA ARG A 271 -3.92 -15.26 -0.78
C ARG A 271 -3.16 -15.84 -1.98
N GLU A 272 -1.89 -15.48 -2.12
CA GLU A 272 -1.01 -15.90 -3.23
C GLU A 272 0.17 -16.68 -2.65
N PRO A 273 -0.04 -17.94 -2.20
CA PRO A 273 1.00 -18.76 -1.57
C PRO A 273 2.20 -19.02 -2.47
N GLU A 274 2.02 -18.96 -3.80
CA GLU A 274 3.09 -19.14 -4.79
C GLU A 274 4.19 -18.07 -4.72
N ASN A 275 3.91 -16.92 -4.09
CA ASN A 275 4.86 -15.82 -3.91
C ASN A 275 5.77 -16.00 -2.68
N VAL A 276 5.47 -16.95 -1.80
CA VAL A 276 6.18 -17.11 -0.53
C VAL A 276 7.59 -17.63 -0.79
N LEU A 277 8.57 -16.94 -0.21
CA LEU A 277 9.97 -17.37 -0.24
C LEU A 277 10.13 -18.72 0.44
N HIS A 278 10.87 -19.62 -0.21
CA HIS A 278 11.25 -20.91 0.35
C HIS A 278 12.69 -20.88 0.88
N ARG A 279 13.04 -21.88 1.68
CA ARG A 279 14.41 -22.04 2.19
C ARG A 279 15.46 -22.03 1.08
N GLY A 280 15.18 -22.68 -0.05
CA GLY A 280 16.10 -22.75 -1.20
C GLY A 280 16.26 -21.44 -1.99
N ASP A 281 15.36 -20.48 -1.78
CA ASP A 281 15.43 -19.17 -2.42
C ASP A 281 16.44 -18.23 -1.76
N VAL A 282 16.97 -18.61 -0.59
CA VAL A 282 17.83 -17.77 0.24
C VAL A 282 19.19 -18.42 0.45
N ARG A 283 20.24 -17.67 0.13
CA ARG A 283 21.64 -18.06 0.35
C ARG A 283 22.35 -16.99 1.17
N LEU A 284 23.04 -17.42 2.21
CA LEU A 284 23.95 -16.59 2.99
C LEU A 284 25.37 -16.89 2.52
N ASP A 285 26.12 -15.85 2.17
CA ASP A 285 27.53 -15.94 1.80
C ASP A 285 28.30 -14.86 2.54
N GLY A 286 28.99 -15.26 3.62
CA GLY A 286 29.80 -14.36 4.45
C GLY A 286 29.04 -13.10 4.88
N GLN A 287 29.27 -12.00 4.14
CA GLN A 287 28.73 -10.67 4.39
C GLN A 287 27.45 -10.32 3.60
N ALA A 288 26.94 -11.23 2.78
CA ALA A 288 25.80 -10.99 1.91
C ALA A 288 24.70 -12.05 2.06
N LEU A 289 23.47 -11.61 1.82
CA LEU A 289 22.26 -12.42 1.77
C LEU A 289 21.66 -12.27 0.37
N THR A 290 21.63 -13.37 -0.39
CA THR A 290 21.04 -13.39 -1.73
C THR A 290 19.68 -14.06 -1.68
N ILE A 291 18.67 -13.41 -2.26
CA ILE A 291 17.27 -13.82 -2.28
C ILE A 291 16.80 -13.92 -3.73
N THR A 292 16.27 -15.07 -4.10
CA THR A 292 15.67 -15.30 -5.43
C THR A 292 14.15 -15.32 -5.33
N PHE A 293 13.51 -14.29 -5.85
CA PHE A 293 12.06 -14.21 -5.97
C PHE A 293 11.61 -14.96 -7.22
N ARG A 294 11.12 -16.18 -7.05
CA ARG A 294 10.58 -17.00 -8.15
C ARG A 294 9.28 -16.44 -8.72
N ASN A 295 8.36 -16.05 -7.84
CA ASN A 295 7.09 -15.40 -8.17
C ASN A 295 6.89 -14.16 -7.31
N PHE A 296 6.19 -13.16 -7.86
CA PHE A 296 5.75 -11.97 -7.15
C PHE A 296 4.62 -11.27 -7.94
N LYS A 297 3.98 -10.26 -7.34
CA LYS A 297 2.79 -9.56 -7.89
C LYS A 297 2.88 -9.11 -9.36
N SER A 298 4.08 -8.95 -9.91
CA SER A 298 4.31 -8.57 -11.31
C SER A 298 5.43 -9.41 -11.96
N SER A 299 5.60 -10.67 -11.53
CA SER A 299 6.66 -11.54 -12.05
C SER A 299 6.31 -12.08 -13.42
N ALA A 300 7.12 -11.72 -14.42
CA ALA A 300 7.22 -12.48 -15.67
C ALA A 300 8.39 -13.48 -15.63
N LYS A 301 9.44 -13.16 -14.86
CA LYS A 301 10.65 -13.96 -14.68
C LYS A 301 11.15 -13.86 -13.23
N PRO A 302 11.90 -14.85 -12.73
CA PRO A 302 12.54 -14.75 -11.42
C PRO A 302 13.51 -13.56 -11.34
N VAL A 303 13.61 -12.96 -10.16
CA VAL A 303 14.53 -11.84 -9.88
C VAL A 303 15.35 -12.14 -8.64
N THR A 304 16.66 -11.90 -8.72
CA THR A 304 17.56 -12.00 -7.58
C THR A 304 17.87 -10.63 -7.00
N HIS A 305 17.88 -10.54 -5.67
CA HIS A 305 18.26 -9.35 -4.92
C HIS A 305 19.25 -9.74 -3.83
N THR A 306 20.31 -8.96 -3.71
CA THR A 306 21.36 -9.16 -2.70
C THR A 306 21.29 -8.04 -1.67
N VAL A 307 21.31 -8.44 -0.41
CA VAL A 307 21.39 -7.55 0.75
C VAL A 307 22.76 -7.73 1.39
N GLU A 308 23.51 -6.65 1.47
CA GLU A 308 24.80 -6.63 2.15
C GLU A 308 24.63 -6.41 3.66
N LYS A 309 25.69 -6.69 4.41
CA LYS A 309 25.74 -6.41 5.85
C LYS A 309 25.46 -4.92 6.10
N ALA A 310 24.54 -4.64 7.01
CA ALA A 310 24.16 -3.29 7.36
C ALA A 310 25.29 -2.55 8.10
N LYS A 311 25.33 -1.23 7.96
CA LYS A 311 26.23 -0.34 8.73
C LYS A 311 25.91 -0.39 10.23
N ALA A 312 26.88 0.00 11.06
CA ALA A 312 26.70 0.07 12.51
C ALA A 312 25.47 0.91 12.89
N GLY A 313 24.72 0.45 13.90
CA GLY A 313 23.49 1.10 14.39
C GLY A 313 22.22 0.79 13.58
N VAL A 314 22.31 0.04 12.48
CA VAL A 314 21.16 -0.43 11.70
C VAL A 314 20.96 -1.93 11.92
N PRO A 315 19.77 -2.40 12.34
CA PRO A 315 19.47 -3.82 12.47
C PRO A 315 19.75 -4.58 11.17
N CYS A 316 20.63 -5.58 11.23
CA CYS A 316 21.20 -6.23 10.05
C CYS A 316 20.41 -7.47 9.63
N ALA A 317 19.85 -7.48 8.41
CA ALA A 317 19.15 -8.64 7.88
C ALA A 317 20.06 -9.86 7.71
N VAL A 318 21.33 -9.68 7.32
CA VAL A 318 22.29 -10.78 7.16
C VAL A 318 22.51 -11.51 8.49
N GLU A 319 22.69 -10.77 9.59
CA GLU A 319 22.92 -11.35 10.92
C GLU A 319 21.65 -11.99 11.49
N ALA A 320 20.50 -11.31 11.38
CA ALA A 320 19.23 -11.86 11.83
C ALA A 320 18.84 -13.13 11.05
N MET A 321 19.05 -13.15 9.73
CA MET A 321 18.84 -14.35 8.92
C MET A 321 19.83 -15.45 9.25
N ARG A 322 21.10 -15.14 9.54
CA ARG A 322 22.09 -16.14 9.98
C ARG A 322 21.66 -16.82 11.27
N ALA A 323 21.23 -16.03 12.27
CA ALA A 323 20.72 -16.55 13.54
C ALA A 323 19.43 -17.38 13.35
N TYR A 324 18.53 -16.96 12.46
CA TYR A 324 17.33 -17.73 12.18
C TYR A 324 17.64 -19.04 11.44
N MET A 325 18.53 -18.99 10.44
CA MET A 325 18.87 -20.15 9.63
C MET A 325 19.62 -21.22 10.43
N SER A 326 20.38 -20.86 11.46
CA SER A 326 21.04 -21.82 12.35
C SER A 326 20.06 -22.62 13.20
N ILE A 327 18.91 -22.04 13.58
CA ILE A 327 17.89 -22.73 14.41
C ILE A 327 16.72 -23.30 13.61
N ARG A 328 16.47 -22.80 12.39
CA ARG A 328 15.38 -23.26 11.51
C ARG A 328 15.66 -24.64 10.89
N GLY A 329 16.94 -25.00 10.74
CA GLY A 329 17.37 -26.23 10.07
C GLY A 329 17.18 -26.22 8.54
N ASN A 330 17.55 -27.33 7.89
CA ASN A 330 17.67 -27.42 6.43
C ASN A 330 16.45 -27.99 5.71
N ALA A 331 15.36 -28.26 6.41
CA ALA A 331 14.13 -28.78 5.80
C ALA A 331 13.63 -27.87 4.67
N THR A 332 13.10 -28.45 3.59
CA THR A 332 12.57 -27.71 2.45
C THR A 332 11.28 -26.96 2.80
N GLY A 333 10.72 -26.22 1.83
CA GLY A 333 9.46 -25.48 1.98
C GLY A 333 9.64 -24.02 2.41
N PRO A 334 8.57 -23.39 2.96
CA PRO A 334 8.53 -21.98 3.31
C PRO A 334 9.73 -21.54 4.17
N LEU A 335 10.26 -20.37 3.87
CA LEU A 335 11.45 -19.82 4.54
C LEU A 335 11.18 -19.65 6.03
N PHE A 336 10.10 -18.93 6.35
CA PHE A 336 9.63 -18.69 7.71
C PHE A 336 8.55 -19.71 8.08
N ARG A 337 8.80 -20.44 9.16
CA ARG A 337 7.94 -21.52 9.67
C ARG A 337 7.87 -21.50 11.19
N ALA A 338 6.76 -22.00 11.72
CA ALA A 338 6.61 -22.36 13.13
C ALA A 338 7.58 -23.49 13.50
N MET A 339 7.77 -23.70 14.81
CA MET A 339 8.61 -24.80 15.30
C MET A 339 8.06 -26.17 14.87
N SER A 340 6.73 -26.30 14.79
CA SER A 340 6.02 -27.45 14.21
C SER A 340 6.30 -27.70 12.73
N GLY A 341 6.89 -26.73 12.02
CA GLY A 341 7.14 -26.78 10.58
C GLY A 341 6.04 -26.16 9.72
N ALA A 342 4.90 -25.79 10.30
CA ALA A 342 3.85 -25.09 9.59
C ALA A 342 4.33 -23.72 9.05
N PRO A 343 3.89 -23.29 7.86
CA PRO A 343 4.20 -21.95 7.36
C PRO A 343 3.62 -20.86 8.27
N ILE A 344 4.33 -19.74 8.37
CA ILE A 344 3.77 -18.54 9.01
C ILE A 344 2.78 -17.88 8.06
N THR A 345 1.60 -17.57 8.57
CA THR A 345 0.57 -16.82 7.84
C THR A 345 0.75 -15.31 8.00
N ALA A 346 0.28 -14.55 7.01
CA ALA A 346 0.29 -13.09 7.11
C ALA A 346 -0.56 -12.59 8.29
N ARG A 347 -1.59 -13.32 8.71
CA ARG A 347 -2.38 -12.97 9.89
C ARG A 347 -1.53 -13.05 11.15
N GLU A 348 -0.91 -14.20 11.41
CA GLU A 348 -0.06 -14.43 12.58
C GLU A 348 1.08 -13.42 12.66
N PHE A 349 1.78 -13.18 11.53
CA PHE A 349 2.85 -12.17 11.50
C PHE A 349 2.32 -10.78 11.84
N ASN A 350 1.17 -10.37 11.29
CA ASN A 350 0.61 -9.05 11.57
C ASN A 350 0.12 -8.95 13.02
N GLU A 351 -0.45 -10.00 13.61
CA GLU A 351 -0.86 -10.02 15.03
C GLU A 351 0.35 -9.85 15.95
N GLN A 352 1.41 -10.63 15.73
CA GLN A 352 2.66 -10.51 16.47
C GLN A 352 3.30 -9.12 16.28
N LEU A 353 3.32 -8.60 15.05
CA LEU A 353 3.82 -7.26 14.76
C LEU A 353 3.04 -6.17 15.49
N GLN A 354 1.71 -6.27 15.56
CA GLN A 354 0.88 -5.30 16.27
C GLN A 354 1.10 -5.34 17.78
N LEU A 355 1.35 -6.54 18.35
CA LEU A 355 1.76 -6.67 19.74
C LEU A 355 3.08 -5.93 19.98
N VAL A 356 4.12 -6.19 19.17
CA VAL A 356 5.41 -5.50 19.32
C VAL A 356 5.28 -3.97 19.15
N PHE A 357 4.43 -3.50 18.23
CA PHE A 357 4.16 -2.06 18.07
C PHE A 357 3.55 -1.43 19.33
N GLN A 358 2.68 -2.13 20.06
CA GLN A 358 2.17 -1.64 21.34
C GLN A 358 3.29 -1.47 22.36
N PHE A 359 4.22 -2.43 22.47
CA PHE A 359 5.38 -2.31 23.35
C PHE A 359 6.35 -1.18 22.93
N CYS A 360 6.34 -0.80 21.66
CA CYS A 360 7.09 0.36 21.15
C CYS A 360 6.36 1.70 21.36
N GLY A 361 5.12 1.70 21.86
CA GLY A 361 4.29 2.92 21.98
C GLY A 361 3.82 3.48 20.63
N LEU A 362 3.78 2.67 19.58
CA LEU A 362 3.45 3.13 18.23
C LEU A 362 1.94 3.03 17.95
N PRO A 363 1.32 4.04 17.31
CA PRO A 363 -0.10 4.01 16.97
C PRO A 363 -0.44 2.97 15.89
N LYS A 364 -1.22 1.96 16.28
CA LYS A 364 -1.67 0.81 15.45
C LYS A 364 -2.24 1.20 14.09
N GLN A 365 -2.94 2.34 14.00
CA GLN A 365 -3.54 2.83 12.76
C GLN A 365 -2.51 3.22 11.70
N ASN A 366 -1.31 3.65 12.11
CA ASN A 366 -0.29 4.20 11.22
C ASN A 366 0.77 3.18 10.81
N PHE A 367 0.91 2.07 11.53
CA PHE A 367 1.97 1.09 11.28
C PHE A 367 1.40 -0.29 10.96
N LYS A 368 1.83 -0.84 9.83
CA LYS A 368 1.47 -2.18 9.35
C LYS A 368 2.70 -2.84 8.71
N SER A 369 2.59 -4.11 8.34
CA SER A 369 3.67 -4.80 7.59
C SER A 369 4.18 -4.03 6.36
N HIS A 370 3.31 -3.26 5.69
CA HIS A 370 3.72 -2.44 4.56
C HIS A 370 4.65 -1.26 4.93
N SER A 371 4.63 -0.82 6.19
CA SER A 371 5.48 0.26 6.69
C SER A 371 6.97 -0.05 6.59
N PHE A 372 7.36 -1.33 6.67
CA PHE A 372 8.75 -1.75 6.43
C PHE A 372 9.21 -1.44 5.00
N ARG A 373 8.34 -1.69 4.03
CA ARG A 373 8.64 -1.44 2.62
C ARG A 373 8.74 0.06 2.29
N ILE A 374 7.91 0.88 2.92
CA ILE A 374 7.98 2.36 2.83
C ILE A 374 9.29 2.84 3.50
N GLY A 375 9.58 2.34 4.70
CA GLY A 375 10.76 2.66 5.48
C GLY A 375 12.07 2.31 4.77
N GLY A 376 12.18 1.07 4.28
CA GLY A 376 13.37 0.60 3.57
C GLY A 376 13.62 1.38 2.28
N ALA A 377 12.58 1.66 1.48
CA ALA A 377 12.74 2.43 0.24
C ALA A 377 13.21 3.87 0.53
N SER A 378 12.62 4.48 1.57
CA SER A 378 13.02 5.80 2.05
C SER A 378 14.45 5.81 2.60
N HIS A 379 14.84 4.75 3.31
CA HIS A 379 16.20 4.57 3.83
C HIS A 379 17.23 4.42 2.72
N MET A 380 16.94 3.61 1.69
CA MET A 380 17.80 3.46 0.52
C MET A 380 18.00 4.81 -0.19
N ALA A 381 16.91 5.53 -0.45
CA ALA A 381 16.97 6.86 -1.08
C ALA A 381 17.81 7.85 -0.26
N ARG A 382 17.62 7.89 1.06
CA ARG A 382 18.40 8.75 1.97
C ARG A 382 19.89 8.40 2.00
N ASN A 383 20.25 7.15 1.72
CA ASN A 383 21.64 6.69 1.62
C ASN A 383 22.20 6.81 0.18
N GLY A 384 21.52 7.52 -0.72
CA GLY A 384 22.02 7.79 -2.07
C GLY A 384 21.85 6.64 -3.06
N ALA A 385 21.00 5.64 -2.76
CA ALA A 385 20.67 4.62 -3.74
C ALA A 385 19.94 5.24 -4.93
N SER A 386 20.32 4.86 -6.14
CA SER A 386 19.67 5.31 -7.37
C SER A 386 18.24 4.74 -7.49
N ASP A 387 17.41 5.41 -8.28
CA ASP A 387 16.06 4.94 -8.62
C ASP A 387 16.08 3.51 -9.18
N ALA A 388 17.09 3.16 -9.97
CA ALA A 388 17.26 1.81 -10.51
C ALA A 388 17.47 0.77 -9.40
N GLN A 389 18.32 1.06 -8.42
CA GLN A 389 18.58 0.18 -7.28
C GLN A 389 17.34 0.01 -6.41
N ILE A 390 16.60 1.10 -6.13
CA ILE A 390 15.36 1.05 -5.33
C ILE A 390 14.28 0.26 -6.08
N ARG A 391 14.12 0.49 -7.39
CA ARG A 391 13.18 -0.26 -8.24
C ARG A 391 13.51 -1.74 -8.26
N GLN A 392 14.79 -2.10 -8.38
CA GLN A 392 15.24 -3.48 -8.34
C GLN A 392 14.95 -4.12 -6.97
N ALA A 393 15.36 -3.48 -5.87
CA ALA A 393 15.17 -3.98 -4.51
C ALA A 393 13.70 -4.17 -4.16
N GLY A 394 12.81 -3.29 -4.64
CA GLY A 394 11.37 -3.44 -4.42
C GLY A 394 10.65 -4.21 -5.52
N ARG A 395 11.29 -4.59 -6.61
CA ARG A 395 10.64 -5.25 -7.76
C ARG A 395 9.54 -4.37 -8.37
N TRP A 396 9.79 -3.07 -8.54
CA TRP A 396 8.86 -2.13 -9.18
C TRP A 396 9.18 -1.98 -10.68
N SER A 397 8.22 -2.35 -11.54
CA SER A 397 8.32 -2.14 -12.99
C SER A 397 7.97 -0.72 -13.43
N SER A 398 7.41 0.12 -12.56
CA SER A 398 6.97 1.49 -12.88
C SER A 398 7.42 2.51 -11.82
N ASN A 399 7.06 3.78 -12.01
CA ASN A 399 7.32 4.88 -11.07
C ASN A 399 6.51 4.79 -9.76
N ALA A 400 5.80 3.68 -9.52
CA ALA A 400 5.08 3.46 -8.26
C ALA A 400 5.99 3.55 -7.03
N PHE A 401 7.28 3.26 -7.14
CA PHE A 401 8.25 3.36 -6.04
C PHE A 401 8.37 4.79 -5.47
N LEU A 402 8.14 5.84 -6.27
CA LEU A 402 8.17 7.23 -5.80
C LEU A 402 7.18 7.49 -4.66
N SER A 403 6.03 6.80 -4.66
CA SER A 403 5.04 6.91 -3.57
C SER A 403 5.49 6.27 -2.24
N TYR A 404 6.56 5.47 -2.28
CA TYR A 404 7.17 4.82 -1.11
C TYR A 404 8.30 5.64 -0.51
N ILE A 405 8.93 6.52 -1.29
CA ILE A 405 10.04 7.36 -0.82
C ILE A 405 9.45 8.55 -0.06
N ARG A 406 9.63 8.54 1.26
CA ARG A 406 9.11 9.55 2.20
C ARG A 406 10.25 10.07 3.05
N VAL A 407 11.08 10.93 2.46
CA VAL A 407 12.29 11.48 3.09
C VAL A 407 12.01 12.62 4.08
N HIS A 408 10.83 13.26 4.00
CA HIS A 408 10.50 14.45 4.80
C HIS A 408 9.92 14.17 6.20
N ASN A 409 9.56 12.92 6.53
CA ASN A 409 8.88 12.54 7.78
C ASN A 409 9.76 11.64 8.67
N TRP A 410 11.07 11.88 8.71
CA TRP A 410 12.05 11.03 9.40
C TRP A 410 12.38 11.50 10.81
#